data_AF-A0A3S1J023-F1
#
_entry.id   AF-A0A3S1J023-F1
#
_cell.length_a   1.000
_cell.length_b   1.000
_cell.length_c   1.000
_cell.angle_alpha   90.00
_cell.angle_beta   90.00
_cell.angle_gamma   90.00
#
_symmetry.space_group_name_H-M   'P 1'
#
loop_
_entity.id
_entity.type
_entity.pdbx_description
1 polymer ?
#
loop_
_entity_poly.entity_id
_entity_poly.type
_entity_poly.pdbx_seq_one_letter_code
_entity_poly.pdbx_strand_id
1 'polypeptide(L)'
;MSQFEPLAKDAIVYRALLRKQWIDEDTGKVKADAYFLRASEPGLSVNLANACSPEQCAELFRKCYGVASLEVGHVREIGLDIKQDSVNHANIIGLPLREDNLAQAERLAGLLAKRSEIVWQPK
;
A
#
# COMPACT_ATOMS: atom_id res chain seq x y z
N MET A 1 -15.20 -2.31 18.27
CA MET A 1 -13.80 -2.51 18.68
C MET A 1 -13.08 -3.26 17.57
N SER A 2 -11.81 -2.97 17.29
CA SER A 2 -11.01 -3.76 16.33
C SER A 2 -10.87 -5.18 16.86
N GLN A 3 -11.15 -6.19 16.04
CA GLN A 3 -10.97 -7.60 16.42
C GLN A 3 -9.48 -8.01 16.39
N PHE A 4 -8.65 -7.23 15.71
CA PHE A 4 -7.22 -7.49 15.53
C PHE A 4 -6.38 -6.54 16.37
N GLU A 5 -5.32 -7.08 16.95
CA GLU A 5 -4.27 -6.31 17.62
C GLU A 5 -3.54 -5.40 16.63
N PRO A 6 -3.00 -4.26 17.07
CA PRO A 6 -2.18 -3.42 16.21
C PRO A 6 -0.98 -4.18 15.64
N LEU A 7 -0.72 -3.99 14.35
CA LEU A 7 0.44 -4.61 13.70
C LEU A 7 1.76 -4.13 14.33
N ALA A 8 2.74 -5.03 14.44
CA ALA A 8 4.09 -4.70 14.88
C ALA A 8 4.77 -3.72 13.90
N LYS A 9 5.76 -2.95 14.36
CA LYS A 9 6.42 -1.94 13.52
C LYS A 9 7.22 -2.57 12.38
N ASP A 10 7.86 -3.69 12.65
CA ASP A 10 8.66 -4.49 11.71
C ASP A 10 7.79 -5.37 10.79
N ALA A 11 6.47 -5.39 10.97
CA ALA A 11 5.59 -6.12 10.08
C ALA A 11 5.62 -5.51 8.67
N ILE A 12 5.57 -6.38 7.66
CA ILE A 12 5.55 -6.00 6.25
C ILE A 12 4.14 -6.19 5.70
N VAL A 13 3.72 -5.24 4.87
CA VAL A 13 2.49 -5.34 4.08
C VAL A 13 2.80 -5.22 2.59
N TYR A 14 1.94 -5.81 1.77
CA TYR A 14 2.04 -5.82 0.33
C TYR A 14 0.92 -5.00 -0.31
N ARG A 15 1.27 -4.15 -1.27
CA ARG A 15 0.34 -3.42 -2.11
C ARG A 15 0.43 -3.93 -3.53
N ALA A 16 -0.68 -4.47 -4.05
CA ALA A 16 -0.77 -4.85 -5.44
C ALA A 16 -0.81 -3.61 -6.36
N LEU A 17 0.02 -3.62 -7.40
CA LEU A 17 0.13 -2.56 -8.39
C LEU A 17 -0.73 -2.90 -9.61
N LEU A 18 -2.01 -2.51 -9.56
CA LEU A 18 -3.03 -2.93 -10.52
C LEU A 18 -3.01 -2.15 -11.85
N ARG A 19 -2.16 -1.14 -11.98
CA ARG A 19 -1.99 -0.36 -13.21
C ARG A 19 -0.52 -0.29 -13.60
N LYS A 20 -0.23 -0.57 -14.87
CA LYS A 20 1.14 -0.50 -15.40
C LYS A 20 1.80 0.86 -15.15
N GLN A 21 1.03 1.94 -15.32
CA GLN A 21 1.48 3.32 -15.12
C GLN A 21 1.86 3.68 -13.68
N TRP A 22 1.60 2.82 -12.69
CA TRP A 22 2.04 3.01 -11.31
C TRP A 22 3.50 2.62 -11.08
N ILE A 23 4.13 2.03 -12.09
CA ILE A 23 5.53 1.67 -12.08
C ILE A 23 6.25 2.61 -13.03
N ASP A 24 7.37 3.14 -12.56
CA ASP A 24 8.32 3.86 -13.38
C ASP A 24 9.26 2.85 -14.03
N GLU A 25 9.08 2.62 -15.33
CA GLU A 25 9.85 1.59 -16.06
C GLU A 25 11.34 1.94 -16.18
N ASP A 26 11.68 3.23 -16.14
CA ASP A 26 13.07 3.69 -16.25
C ASP A 26 13.83 3.50 -14.93
N THR A 27 13.15 3.68 -13.79
CA THR A 27 13.77 3.60 -12.45
C THR A 27 13.43 2.35 -11.66
N GLY A 28 12.44 1.56 -12.11
CA GLY A 28 11.91 0.41 -11.37
C GLY A 28 11.19 0.78 -10.08
N LYS A 29 10.79 2.05 -9.91
CA LYS A 29 10.16 2.55 -8.67
C LYS A 29 8.65 2.65 -8.78
N VAL A 30 7.98 2.59 -7.63
CA VAL A 30 6.54 2.87 -7.55
C VAL A 30 6.32 4.38 -7.67
N LYS A 31 5.33 4.79 -8.44
CA LYS A 31 4.89 6.19 -8.56
C LYS A 31 3.86 6.53 -7.48
N ALA A 32 3.81 7.80 -7.07
CA ALA A 32 2.86 8.31 -6.07
C ALA A 32 1.40 7.99 -6.43
N ASP A 33 1.06 7.93 -7.71
CA ASP A 33 -0.26 7.56 -8.21
C ASP A 33 -0.80 6.22 -7.68
N ALA A 34 0.10 5.32 -7.29
CA ALA A 34 -0.27 4.06 -6.66
C ALA A 34 -0.88 4.25 -5.27
N TYR A 35 -0.70 5.40 -4.62
CA TYR A 35 -1.01 5.64 -3.21
C TYR A 35 -2.01 6.79 -2.97
N PHE A 36 -2.78 7.19 -3.97
CA PHE A 36 -3.92 8.08 -3.74
C PHE A 36 -5.14 7.29 -3.26
N LEU A 37 -5.73 7.74 -2.15
CA LEU A 37 -7.00 7.23 -1.65
C LEU A 37 -8.14 7.68 -2.58
N ARG A 38 -9.10 6.79 -2.82
CA ARG A 38 -10.34 7.12 -3.55
C ARG A 38 -11.48 7.32 -2.58
N ALA A 39 -12.44 8.18 -2.93
CA ALA A 39 -13.60 8.49 -2.08
C ALA A 39 -14.47 7.27 -1.71
N SER A 40 -14.42 6.21 -2.53
CA SER A 40 -15.14 4.95 -2.27
C SER A 40 -14.41 3.98 -1.33
N GLU A 41 -13.19 4.32 -0.89
CA GLU A 41 -12.31 3.43 -0.14
C GLU A 41 -12.11 3.96 1.30
N PRO A 42 -12.23 3.11 2.33
CA PRO A 42 -12.00 3.53 3.72
C PRO A 42 -10.52 3.72 4.06
N GLY A 43 -9.63 3.28 3.17
CA GLY A 43 -8.18 3.34 3.29
C GLY A 43 -7.55 2.62 2.10
N LEU A 44 -6.22 2.60 2.02
CA LEU A 44 -5.53 1.91 0.96
C LEU A 44 -5.32 0.43 1.31
N SER A 45 -5.95 -0.45 0.55
CA SER A 45 -5.82 -1.89 0.69
C SER A 45 -4.38 -2.37 0.59
N VAL A 46 -4.00 -3.24 1.54
CA VAL A 46 -2.75 -3.98 1.58
C VAL A 46 -2.97 -5.39 2.11
N ASN A 47 -2.15 -6.34 1.67
CA ASN A 47 -2.12 -7.70 2.19
C ASN A 47 -1.02 -7.85 3.24
N LEU A 48 -1.19 -8.76 4.19
CA LEU A 48 -0.21 -9.00 5.24
C LEU A 48 0.84 -9.99 4.77
N ALA A 49 2.13 -9.64 4.86
CA ALA A 49 3.22 -10.48 4.38
C ALA A 49 3.40 -11.79 5.18
N ASN A 50 2.85 -11.86 6.39
CA ASN A 50 2.81 -13.09 7.18
C ASN A 50 1.70 -14.06 6.75
N ALA A 51 0.78 -13.63 5.88
CA ALA A 51 -0.38 -14.40 5.45
C ALA A 51 -0.34 -14.77 3.96
N CYS A 52 0.49 -14.11 3.14
CA CYS A 52 0.70 -14.46 1.74
C CYS A 52 2.10 -14.07 1.23
N SER A 53 2.59 -14.73 0.18
CA SER A 53 3.76 -14.28 -0.59
C SER A 53 3.40 -13.13 -1.54
N PRO A 54 4.39 -12.40 -2.10
CA PRO A 54 4.14 -11.40 -3.15
C PRO A 54 3.38 -11.99 -4.36
N GLU A 55 3.76 -13.17 -4.84
CA GLU A 55 3.08 -13.88 -5.94
C GLU A 55 1.62 -14.14 -5.60
N GLN A 56 1.35 -14.68 -4.40
CA GLN A 56 -0.01 -14.96 -3.94
C GLN A 56 -0.84 -13.68 -3.79
N CYS A 57 -0.23 -12.57 -3.35
CA CYS A 57 -0.87 -11.26 -3.34
C CYS A 57 -1.27 -10.82 -4.75
N ALA A 58 -0.41 -11.05 -5.76
CA ALA A 58 -0.72 -10.72 -7.15
C ALA A 58 -1.86 -11.58 -7.73
N GLU A 59 -1.90 -12.87 -7.39
CA GLU A 59 -2.91 -13.83 -7.87
C GLU A 59 -4.34 -13.50 -7.39
N LEU A 60 -4.50 -12.68 -6.35
CA LEU A 60 -5.80 -12.18 -5.91
C LEU A 60 -6.49 -11.28 -6.96
N PHE A 61 -5.73 -10.79 -7.95
CA PHE A 61 -6.21 -9.84 -8.94
C PHE A 61 -6.10 -10.40 -10.35
N ARG A 62 -7.15 -10.20 -11.15
CA ARG A 62 -7.15 -10.57 -12.59
C ARG A 62 -6.00 -9.93 -13.37
N LYS A 63 -5.55 -8.75 -12.94
CA LYS A 63 -4.42 -8.01 -13.52
C LYS A 63 -3.60 -7.40 -12.40
N CYS A 64 -2.32 -7.73 -12.34
CA CYS A 64 -1.34 -7.17 -11.42
C CYS A 64 -0.03 -6.96 -12.19
N TYR A 65 0.53 -5.75 -12.12
CA TYR A 65 1.77 -5.38 -12.82
C TYR A 65 2.99 -5.36 -11.90
N GLY A 66 2.76 -5.55 -10.60
CA GLY A 66 3.79 -5.69 -9.60
C GLY A 66 3.22 -5.70 -8.19
N VAL A 67 4.03 -6.02 -7.20
CA VAL A 67 3.68 -5.96 -5.78
C VAL A 67 4.74 -5.13 -5.08
N ALA A 68 4.30 -4.12 -4.35
CA ALA A 68 5.17 -3.27 -3.56
C ALA A 68 5.11 -3.69 -2.09
N SER A 69 6.25 -3.75 -1.40
CA SER A 69 6.33 -3.93 0.05
C SER A 69 6.39 -2.60 0.78
N LEU A 70 5.85 -2.57 1.99
CA LEU A 70 5.94 -1.46 2.93
C LEU A 70 6.11 -2.02 4.35
N GLU A 71 7.01 -1.40 5.12
CA GLU A 71 7.14 -1.67 6.55
C GLU A 71 6.17 -0.79 7.35
N VAL A 72 5.47 -1.38 8.32
CA VAL A 72 4.44 -0.68 9.12
C VAL A 72 5.04 0.51 9.89
N GLY A 73 6.25 0.39 10.42
CA GLY A 73 6.96 1.44 11.13
C GLY A 73 7.15 2.70 10.27
N HIS A 74 7.62 2.51 9.04
CA HIS A 74 7.81 3.58 8.06
C HIS A 74 6.51 4.30 7.65
N VAL A 75 5.39 3.56 7.61
CA VAL A 75 4.06 4.15 7.37
C VAL A 75 3.65 5.02 8.57
N ARG A 76 3.91 4.55 9.80
CA ARG A 76 3.61 5.30 11.02
C ARG A 76 4.45 6.56 11.20
N GLU A 77 5.70 6.55 10.75
CA GLU A 77 6.58 7.72 10.79
C GLU A 77 6.08 8.93 10.01
N ILE A 78 5.20 8.72 9.02
CA ILE A 78 4.56 9.83 8.27
C ILE A 78 3.17 10.22 8.77
N GLY A 79 2.79 9.71 9.94
CA GLY A 79 1.51 10.03 10.56
C GLY A 79 0.32 9.27 9.97
N LEU A 80 0.58 8.15 9.28
CA LEU A 80 -0.44 7.20 8.86
C LEU A 80 -0.47 6.02 9.85
N ASP A 81 -1.42 5.11 9.69
CA ASP A 81 -1.41 3.83 10.42
C ASP A 81 -1.92 2.71 9.51
N ILE A 82 -1.74 1.46 9.93
CA ILE A 82 -2.27 0.29 9.23
C ILE A 82 -3.20 -0.45 10.16
N LYS A 83 -4.46 -0.59 9.72
CA LYS A 83 -5.51 -1.28 10.47
C LYS A 83 -5.92 -2.56 9.78
N GLN A 84 -5.63 -3.68 10.43
CA GLN A 84 -6.10 -4.99 10.00
C GLN A 84 -7.62 -5.09 10.12
N ASP A 85 -8.27 -5.56 9.06
CA ASP A 85 -9.73 -5.76 8.99
C ASP A 85 -10.11 -7.21 8.63
N SER A 86 -9.16 -8.03 8.19
CA SER A 86 -9.33 -9.45 7.94
C SER A 86 -8.05 -10.24 8.25
N VAL A 87 -8.12 -11.57 8.17
CA VAL A 87 -6.97 -12.46 8.41
C VAL A 87 -5.75 -12.14 7.54
N ASN A 88 -5.96 -11.69 6.30
CA ASN A 88 -4.89 -11.46 5.32
C ASN A 88 -4.89 -10.05 4.71
N HIS A 89 -5.73 -9.15 5.22
CA HIS A 89 -5.94 -7.82 4.67
C HIS A 89 -5.93 -6.75 5.77
N ALA A 90 -5.43 -5.59 5.39
CA ALA A 90 -5.45 -4.38 6.18
C ALA A 90 -5.60 -3.16 5.27
N ASN A 91 -5.83 -2.00 5.89
CA ASN A 91 -5.85 -0.72 5.18
C ASN A 91 -4.82 0.22 5.78
N ILE A 92 -4.07 0.93 4.92
CA ILE A 92 -3.37 2.14 5.33
C ILE A 92 -4.43 3.24 5.51
N ILE A 93 -4.53 3.80 6.72
CA ILE A 93 -5.53 4.78 7.12
C ILE A 93 -4.87 6.14 7.45
N GLY A 94 -5.68 7.20 7.48
CA GLY A 94 -5.24 8.58 7.75
C GLY A 94 -4.82 9.37 6.50
N LEU A 95 -5.00 8.79 5.31
CA LEU A 95 -4.78 9.47 4.04
C LEU A 95 -5.95 10.42 3.73
N PRO A 96 -5.69 11.68 3.35
CA PRO A 96 -6.74 12.57 2.86
C PRO A 96 -7.13 12.19 1.43
N LEU A 97 -8.38 12.48 1.07
CA LEU A 97 -8.80 12.50 -0.32
C LEU A 97 -8.15 13.68 -1.04
N ARG A 98 -7.87 13.53 -2.34
CA ARG A 98 -7.26 14.61 -3.14
C ARG A 98 -8.18 15.83 -3.21
N GLU A 99 -9.47 15.58 -3.23
CA GLU A 99 -10.53 16.57 -3.30
C GLU A 99 -10.62 17.41 -2.02
N ASP A 100 -10.26 16.82 -0.87
CA ASP A 100 -10.30 17.50 0.43
C ASP A 100 -9.00 18.24 0.73
N ASN A 101 -7.84 17.64 0.41
CA ASN A 101 -6.52 18.24 0.62
C ASN A 101 -5.47 17.67 -0.35
N LEU A 102 -5.43 18.23 -1.56
CA LEU A 102 -4.51 17.80 -2.62
C LEU A 102 -3.04 17.80 -2.18
N ALA A 103 -2.57 18.89 -1.56
CA ALA A 103 -1.17 19.02 -1.17
C ALA A 103 -0.74 17.95 -0.16
N GLN A 104 -1.60 17.66 0.82
CA GLN A 104 -1.31 16.61 1.80
C GLN A 104 -1.42 15.21 1.18
N ALA A 105 -2.40 14.99 0.28
CA ALA A 105 -2.55 13.74 -0.45
C ALA A 105 -1.31 13.43 -1.30
N GLU A 106 -0.84 14.40 -2.09
CA GLU A 106 0.38 14.27 -2.91
C GLU A 106 1.62 14.01 -2.07
N ARG A 107 1.79 14.77 -0.97
CA ARG A 107 2.89 14.57 -0.04
C ARG A 107 2.92 13.14 0.54
N LEU A 108 1.79 12.66 1.07
CA LEU A 108 1.74 11.34 1.70
C LEU A 108 1.86 10.21 0.68
N ALA A 109 1.22 10.33 -0.48
CA ALA A 109 1.34 9.35 -1.57
C ALA A 109 2.79 9.25 -2.08
N GLY A 110 3.47 10.38 -2.25
CA GLY A 110 4.89 10.43 -2.63
C GLY A 110 5.82 9.82 -1.57
N LEU A 111 5.53 10.07 -0.28
CA LEU A 111 6.28 9.48 0.83
C LEU A 111 6.08 7.97 0.96
N LEU A 112 4.88 7.46 0.69
CA LEU A 112 4.62 6.02 0.62
C LEU A 112 5.36 5.38 -0.57
N ALA A 113 5.22 5.97 -1.76
CA ALA A 113 5.92 5.50 -2.96
C ALA A 113 7.45 5.45 -2.77
N LYS A 114 8.04 6.50 -2.20
CA LYS A 114 9.48 6.58 -1.92
C LYS A 114 9.96 5.49 -0.95
N ARG A 115 9.11 5.06 -0.01
CA ARG A 115 9.45 4.04 1.00
C ARG A 115 9.05 2.63 0.60
N SER A 116 8.38 2.47 -0.54
CA SER A 116 7.98 1.16 -1.04
C SER A 116 9.00 0.57 -2.00
N GLU A 117 9.14 -0.74 -1.95
CA GLU A 117 10.04 -1.49 -2.83
C GLU A 117 9.22 -2.47 -3.66
N ILE A 118 9.49 -2.57 -4.97
CA ILE A 118 8.85 -3.58 -5.80
C ILE A 118 9.51 -4.93 -5.51
N VAL A 119 8.75 -5.85 -4.94
CA VAL A 119 9.23 -7.19 -4.53
C VAL A 119 8.79 -8.29 -5.48
N TRP A 120 7.88 -8.00 -6.41
CA TRP A 120 7.44 -8.92 -7.45
C TRP A 120 6.92 -8.18 -8.69
N GLN A 121 7.13 -8.76 -9.86
CA GLN A 121 6.52 -8.38 -11.15
C GLN A 121 6.23 -9.63 -11.98
N PRO A 122 5.19 -9.62 -12.84
CA PRO A 122 4.96 -10.70 -13.78
C PRO A 122 6.13 -10.76 -14.79
N LYS A 123 6.56 -11.97 -15.14
CA LYS A 123 7.58 -12.22 -16.17
C LYS A 123 7.04 -11.96 -17.57
#